data_AF-A0A345ZBT7-F1
#
_entry.id   AF-A0A345ZBT7-F1
#
_cell.length_a   1.000
_cell.length_b   1.000
_cell.length_c   1.000
_cell.angle_alpha   90.00
_cell.angle_beta   90.00
_cell.angle_gamma   90.00
#
_symmetry.space_group_name_H-M   'P 1'
#
loop_
_entity.id
_entity.type
_entity.pdbx_description
1 polymer ?
#
loop_
_entity_poly.entity_id
_entity_poly.type
_entity_poly.pdbx_seq_one_letter_code
_entity_poly.pdbx_strand_id
1 'polypeptide(L)'
;MLRIDFDKAGAVIVEIEKTVVSETENELTQISIRKARFFKKGIQLDETMWIPFEGTIGRVEILKAKQVIASKIRDVEALTVYNEFIDKKGTIVHGTVHKCEHSGTTVMLRDTLAFLPRSCSIPGEKHVAGRPIKALLKDVYSDFRSGGQLILDRASGDFLVKLLELEIPEIYDKLIEVKAVARKAGYKSKIVVASHDLNIDPVGTCVGVGGGRIKPILKELFSEKIDVISWVNSKEELVKNALRPAEVNKVEIVDQEAKVWLSEDQRAFAIGKMGQNISLAAELLNLNIHLISSSSSSDDSISFSDGQDVENNENN
;
A
#
# COMPACT_ATOMS: atom_id res chain seq x y z
N MET A 1 -14.46 -40.87 10.33
CA MET A 1 -13.60 -39.95 9.55
C MET A 1 -13.26 -40.53 8.18
N LEU A 2 -12.70 -39.75 7.25
CA LEU A 2 -12.16 -40.23 5.97
C LEU A 2 -10.64 -40.14 6.00
N ARG A 3 -9.97 -41.18 5.51
CA ARG A 3 -8.52 -41.22 5.30
C ARG A 3 -8.27 -41.39 3.81
N ILE A 4 -7.36 -40.59 3.29
CA ILE A 4 -6.94 -40.67 1.89
C ILE A 4 -5.45 -41.02 1.89
N ASP A 5 -5.10 -42.10 1.22
CA ASP A 5 -3.74 -42.57 1.04
C ASP A 5 -3.44 -42.71 -0.46
N PHE A 6 -2.16 -42.74 -0.82
CA PHE A 6 -1.71 -42.90 -2.20
C PHE A 6 -0.85 -44.15 -2.31
N ASP A 7 -1.18 -45.05 -3.22
CA ASP A 7 -0.28 -46.16 -3.53
C ASP A 7 0.97 -45.65 -4.25
N LYS A 8 2.04 -46.45 -4.29
CA LYS A 8 3.30 -46.16 -5.00
C LYS A 8 3.11 -45.88 -6.49
N ALA A 9 1.99 -46.32 -7.08
CA ALA A 9 1.57 -46.04 -8.45
C ALA A 9 0.74 -44.75 -8.63
N GLY A 10 0.48 -44.00 -7.54
CA GLY A 10 -0.31 -42.76 -7.55
C GLY A 10 -1.83 -42.95 -7.52
N ALA A 11 -2.32 -44.18 -7.33
CA ALA A 11 -3.75 -44.45 -7.18
C ALA A 11 -4.26 -43.97 -5.81
N VAL A 12 -5.39 -43.26 -5.81
CA VAL A 12 -6.02 -42.74 -4.59
C VAL A 12 -6.80 -43.85 -3.89
N ILE A 13 -6.40 -44.18 -2.66
CA ILE A 13 -7.11 -45.11 -1.79
C ILE A 13 -7.88 -44.27 -0.78
N VAL A 14 -9.22 -44.39 -0.80
CA VAL A 14 -10.09 -43.69 0.15
C VAL A 14 -10.64 -44.72 1.13
N GLU A 15 -10.40 -44.51 2.42
CA GLU A 15 -10.92 -45.33 3.49
C GLU A 15 -11.86 -44.52 4.37
N ILE A 16 -12.95 -45.16 4.80
CA ILE A 16 -13.90 -44.60 5.76
C ILE A 16 -13.81 -45.35 7.06
N GLU A 17 -13.70 -44.61 8.15
CA GLU A 17 -13.77 -45.16 9.49
C GLU A 17 -15.23 -45.48 9.83
N LYS A 18 -15.47 -46.73 10.24
CA LYS A 18 -16.78 -47.20 10.70
C LYS A 18 -16.66 -47.86 12.06
N THR A 19 -17.67 -47.67 12.89
CA THR A 19 -17.81 -48.34 14.19
C THR A 19 -18.47 -49.70 14.02
N VAL A 20 -17.92 -50.72 14.67
CA VAL A 20 -18.43 -52.08 14.63
C VAL A 20 -19.61 -52.22 15.58
N VAL A 21 -20.77 -52.55 15.04
CA VAL A 21 -22.02 -52.71 15.81
C VAL A 21 -22.65 -54.08 15.55
N SER A 22 -23.56 -54.50 16.43
CA SER A 22 -24.33 -55.74 16.25
C SER A 22 -25.36 -55.61 15.12
N GLU A 23 -26.09 -54.49 15.11
CA GLU A 23 -27.08 -54.14 14.10
C GLU A 23 -26.77 -52.74 13.56
N THR A 24 -26.79 -52.58 12.24
CA THR A 24 -26.43 -51.33 11.56
C THR A 24 -27.66 -50.43 11.45
N GLU A 25 -27.64 -49.29 12.13
CA GLU A 25 -28.66 -48.23 12.01
C GLU A 25 -28.27 -47.19 10.95
N ASN A 26 -26.97 -46.90 10.85
CA ASN A 26 -26.42 -45.95 9.88
C ASN A 26 -25.28 -46.57 9.09
N GLU A 27 -25.55 -47.00 7.86
CA GLU A 27 -24.56 -47.66 7.00
C GLU A 27 -23.36 -46.77 6.63
N LEU A 28 -23.45 -45.45 6.80
CA LEU A 28 -22.33 -44.54 6.51
C LEU A 28 -21.28 -44.55 7.63
N THR A 29 -21.69 -44.68 8.88
CA THR A 29 -20.81 -44.61 10.06
C THR A 29 -20.62 -45.95 10.77
N GLN A 30 -21.43 -46.95 10.45
CA GLN A 30 -21.45 -48.24 11.15
C GLN A 30 -21.26 -49.42 10.19
N ILE A 31 -20.66 -50.50 10.71
CA ILE A 31 -20.50 -51.78 10.03
C ILE A 31 -20.87 -52.92 10.97
N SER A 32 -21.58 -53.93 10.46
CA SER A 32 -21.93 -55.09 11.28
C SER A 32 -20.69 -55.91 11.64
N ILE A 33 -20.65 -56.47 12.85
CA ILE A 33 -19.55 -57.33 13.29
C ILE A 33 -19.27 -58.52 12.34
N ARG A 34 -20.30 -59.00 11.64
CA ARG A 34 -20.15 -60.05 10.62
C ARG A 34 -19.33 -59.54 9.43
N LYS A 35 -19.67 -58.37 8.87
CA LYS A 35 -18.94 -57.78 7.73
C LYS A 35 -17.54 -57.31 8.15
N ALA A 36 -17.40 -56.75 9.35
CA ALA A 36 -16.13 -56.31 9.92
C ALA A 36 -15.09 -57.45 10.04
N ARG A 37 -15.52 -58.64 10.46
CA ARG A 37 -14.64 -59.82 10.61
C ARG A 37 -14.08 -60.36 9.29
N PHE A 38 -14.68 -60.02 8.13
CA PHE A 38 -14.10 -60.35 6.82
C PHE A 38 -12.83 -59.55 6.52
N PHE A 39 -12.78 -58.29 6.96
CA PHE A 39 -11.63 -57.41 6.75
C PHE A 39 -10.55 -57.60 7.82
N LYS A 40 -10.94 -57.82 9.10
CA LYS A 40 -10.00 -58.05 10.21
C LYS A 40 -10.51 -59.16 11.13
N LYS A 41 -9.85 -60.31 11.11
CA LYS A 41 -10.15 -61.43 12.02
C LYS A 41 -9.77 -61.03 13.47
N GLY A 42 -10.74 -61.02 14.37
CA GLY A 42 -10.55 -60.70 15.80
C GLY A 42 -11.13 -59.36 16.28
N ILE A 43 -11.80 -58.60 15.40
CA ILE A 43 -12.42 -57.32 15.76
C ILE A 43 -13.63 -57.50 16.72
N GLN A 44 -13.72 -56.63 17.73
CA GLN A 44 -14.78 -56.67 18.75
C GLN A 44 -15.91 -55.65 18.46
N LEU A 45 -17.01 -55.78 19.21
CA LEU A 45 -18.08 -54.77 19.20
C LEU A 45 -17.54 -53.45 19.75
N ASP A 46 -18.07 -52.33 19.25
CA ASP A 46 -17.71 -50.95 19.60
C ASP A 46 -16.28 -50.50 19.21
N GLU A 47 -15.49 -51.36 18.55
CA GLU A 47 -14.21 -50.97 17.94
C GLU A 47 -14.43 -50.18 16.64
N THR A 48 -13.52 -49.26 16.32
CA THR A 48 -13.51 -48.57 15.02
C THR A 48 -12.53 -49.24 14.05
N MET A 49 -12.91 -49.29 12.77
CA MET A 49 -12.05 -49.78 11.71
C MET A 49 -12.15 -48.95 10.43
N TRP A 50 -11.07 -48.92 9.67
CA TRP A 50 -11.02 -48.32 8.35
C TRP A 50 -11.39 -49.37 7.32
N ILE A 51 -12.35 -49.04 6.45
CA ILE A 51 -12.73 -49.88 5.31
C ILE A 51 -12.61 -49.09 4.00
N PRO A 52 -12.29 -49.75 2.87
CA PRO A 52 -12.30 -49.10 1.57
C PRO A 52 -13.66 -48.48 1.26
N PHE A 53 -13.66 -47.26 0.72
CA PHE A 53 -14.86 -46.60 0.27
C PHE A 53 -15.32 -47.19 -1.07
N GLU A 54 -16.50 -47.83 -1.09
CA GLU A 54 -17.06 -48.50 -2.26
C GLU A 54 -18.00 -47.61 -3.09
N GLY A 55 -18.16 -46.33 -2.71
CA GLY A 55 -19.07 -45.41 -3.41
C GLY A 55 -18.50 -44.88 -4.73
N THR A 56 -19.38 -44.60 -5.69
CA THR A 56 -18.99 -43.94 -6.94
C THR A 56 -18.66 -42.47 -6.69
N ILE A 57 -17.41 -42.08 -6.90
CA ILE A 57 -17.03 -40.67 -6.91
C ILE A 57 -17.56 -40.05 -8.21
N GLY A 58 -18.57 -39.20 -8.09
CA GLY A 58 -19.14 -38.51 -9.23
C GLY A 58 -18.21 -37.41 -9.78
N ARG A 59 -18.55 -36.91 -10.96
CA ARG A 59 -17.80 -35.81 -11.60
C ARG A 59 -17.76 -34.54 -10.74
N VAL A 60 -18.83 -34.28 -9.97
CA VAL A 60 -18.94 -33.07 -9.12
C VAL A 60 -17.96 -33.14 -7.96
N GLU A 61 -17.83 -34.30 -7.32
CA GLU A 61 -16.92 -34.55 -6.21
C GLU A 61 -15.46 -34.43 -6.67
N ILE A 62 -15.13 -34.95 -7.86
CA ILE A 62 -13.80 -34.79 -8.47
C ILE A 62 -13.47 -33.32 -8.73
N LEU A 63 -14.43 -32.55 -9.28
CA LEU A 63 -14.24 -31.12 -9.52
C LEU A 63 -14.03 -30.35 -8.21
N LYS A 64 -14.78 -30.67 -7.15
CA LYS A 64 -14.59 -30.10 -5.81
C LYS A 64 -13.22 -30.46 -5.24
N ALA A 65 -12.79 -31.72 -5.33
CA ALA A 65 -11.47 -32.15 -4.88
C ALA A 65 -10.36 -31.40 -5.62
N LYS A 66 -10.47 -31.26 -6.95
CA LYS A 66 -9.53 -30.46 -7.76
C LYS A 66 -9.46 -29.01 -7.28
N GLN A 67 -10.61 -28.39 -6.98
CA GLN A 67 -10.66 -27.02 -6.46
C GLN A 67 -10.01 -26.90 -5.08
N VAL A 68 -10.27 -27.85 -4.17
CA VAL A 68 -9.66 -27.88 -2.83
C VAL A 68 -8.14 -28.05 -2.92
N ILE A 69 -7.66 -28.98 -3.75
CA ILE A 69 -6.23 -29.19 -3.97
C ILE A 69 -5.58 -27.93 -4.55
N ALA A 70 -6.17 -27.34 -5.60
CA ALA A 70 -5.66 -26.11 -6.19
C ALA A 70 -5.64 -24.94 -5.20
N SER A 71 -6.64 -24.86 -4.30
CA SER A 71 -6.65 -23.87 -3.22
C SER A 71 -5.51 -24.12 -2.24
N LYS A 72 -5.28 -25.37 -1.81
CA LYS A 72 -4.19 -25.69 -0.88
C LYS A 72 -2.81 -25.44 -1.47
N ILE A 73 -2.61 -25.71 -2.75
CA ILE A 73 -1.37 -25.35 -3.45
C ILE A 73 -1.18 -23.83 -3.42
N ARG A 74 -2.23 -23.07 -3.75
CA ARG A 74 -2.20 -21.61 -3.71
C ARG A 74 -1.92 -21.05 -2.31
N ASP A 75 -2.46 -21.67 -1.26
CA ASP A 75 -2.21 -21.26 0.13
C ASP A 75 -0.73 -21.45 0.51
N VAL A 76 -0.11 -22.54 0.05
CA VAL A 76 1.32 -22.81 0.28
C VAL A 76 2.21 -21.83 -0.50
N GLU A 77 1.87 -21.56 -1.77
CA GLU A 77 2.55 -20.56 -2.59
C GLU A 77 2.42 -19.16 -1.97
N ALA A 78 1.24 -18.83 -1.47
CA ALA A 78 0.95 -17.57 -0.79
C ALA A 78 1.83 -17.33 0.43
N LEU A 79 1.96 -18.35 1.29
CA LEU A 79 2.82 -18.28 2.47
C LEU A 79 4.30 -18.09 2.08
N THR A 80 4.73 -18.73 1.00
CA THR A 80 6.10 -18.61 0.50
C THR A 80 6.40 -17.17 0.06
N VAL A 81 5.50 -16.58 -0.73
CA VAL A 81 5.61 -15.18 -1.17
C VAL A 81 5.56 -14.22 0.02
N TYR A 82 4.62 -14.42 0.96
CA TYR A 82 4.51 -13.59 2.15
C TYR A 82 5.83 -13.55 2.94
N ASN A 83 6.41 -14.71 3.22
CA ASN A 83 7.66 -14.81 3.97
C ASN A 83 8.85 -14.17 3.23
N GLU A 84 8.87 -14.16 1.89
CA GLU A 84 9.94 -13.50 1.12
C GLU A 84 9.87 -11.96 1.16
N PHE A 85 8.66 -11.41 1.25
CA PHE A 85 8.42 -9.98 1.01
C PHE A 85 8.04 -9.18 2.25
N ILE A 86 7.61 -9.83 3.35
CA ILE A 86 7.19 -9.13 4.56
C ILE A 86 8.29 -8.22 5.13
N ASP A 87 9.54 -8.69 5.14
CA ASP A 87 10.70 -7.93 5.61
C ASP A 87 11.09 -6.76 4.68
N LYS A 88 10.61 -6.80 3.44
CA LYS A 88 10.85 -5.76 2.42
C LYS A 88 9.72 -4.72 2.40
N LYS A 89 8.68 -4.86 3.22
CA LYS A 89 7.60 -3.88 3.30
C LYS A 89 8.18 -2.50 3.65
N GLY A 90 7.73 -1.46 2.93
CA GLY A 90 8.23 -0.10 3.07
C GLY A 90 9.55 0.17 2.32
N THR A 91 10.05 -0.77 1.50
CA THR A 91 11.23 -0.55 0.66
C THR A 91 10.85 -0.39 -0.81
N ILE A 92 11.76 0.17 -1.61
CA ILE A 92 11.59 0.28 -3.05
C ILE A 92 11.93 -1.06 -3.70
N VAL A 93 10.98 -1.58 -4.46
CA VAL A 93 11.16 -2.77 -5.29
C VAL A 93 11.30 -2.38 -6.76
N HIS A 94 12.11 -3.16 -7.46
CA HIS A 94 12.34 -3.01 -8.89
C HIS A 94 11.61 -4.15 -9.60
N GLY A 95 10.82 -3.81 -10.62
CA GLY A 95 10.07 -4.79 -11.39
C GLY A 95 9.90 -4.41 -12.83
N THR A 96 9.21 -5.28 -13.57
CA THR A 96 8.84 -5.06 -14.96
C THR A 96 7.33 -5.04 -15.07
N VAL A 97 6.77 -4.04 -15.75
CA VAL A 97 5.32 -3.97 -15.99
C VAL A 97 4.90 -5.20 -16.79
N HIS A 98 4.01 -6.02 -16.22
CA HIS A 98 3.48 -7.20 -16.87
C HIS A 98 2.24 -6.87 -17.70
N LYS A 99 1.26 -6.21 -17.08
CA LYS A 99 -0.02 -5.87 -17.72
C LYS A 99 -0.57 -4.57 -17.14
N CYS A 100 -1.17 -3.74 -18.00
CA CYS A 100 -1.88 -2.53 -17.61
C CYS A 100 -3.38 -2.75 -17.79
N GLU A 101 -4.16 -2.46 -16.75
CA GLU A 101 -5.63 -2.55 -16.75
C GLU A 101 -6.24 -1.24 -16.27
N HIS A 102 -7.56 -1.11 -16.33
CA HIS A 102 -8.24 0.12 -15.87
C HIS A 102 -8.09 0.33 -14.34
N SER A 103 -8.08 -0.76 -13.57
CA SER A 103 -7.99 -0.78 -12.11
C SER A 103 -6.58 -0.48 -11.59
N GLY A 104 -5.56 -0.73 -12.40
CA GLY A 104 -4.16 -0.63 -11.99
C GLY A 104 -3.21 -1.33 -12.93
N THR A 105 -1.99 -1.55 -12.47
CA THR A 105 -0.90 -2.15 -13.24
C THR A 105 -0.34 -3.34 -12.49
N THR A 106 -0.29 -4.49 -13.14
CA THR A 106 0.39 -5.68 -12.62
C THR A 106 1.87 -5.59 -12.96
N VAL A 107 2.71 -5.73 -11.95
CA VAL A 107 4.18 -5.64 -12.03
C VAL A 107 4.76 -6.99 -11.64
N MET A 108 5.68 -7.49 -12.45
CA MET A 108 6.44 -8.70 -12.16
C MET A 108 7.68 -8.34 -11.36
N LEU A 109 7.76 -8.87 -10.14
CA LEU A 109 8.89 -8.77 -9.23
C LEU A 109 9.60 -10.13 -9.21
N ARG A 110 10.69 -10.26 -9.98
CA ARG A 110 11.33 -11.57 -10.24
C ARG A 110 10.31 -12.56 -10.80
N ASP A 111 9.86 -13.52 -10.00
CA ASP A 111 8.90 -14.55 -10.38
C ASP A 111 7.51 -14.35 -9.73
N THR A 112 7.31 -13.28 -8.96
CA THR A 112 6.06 -12.97 -8.25
C THR A 112 5.32 -11.79 -8.87
N LEU A 113 3.99 -11.87 -8.96
CA LEU A 113 3.16 -10.75 -9.41
C LEU A 113 2.77 -9.84 -8.24
N ALA A 114 3.00 -8.55 -8.42
CA ALA A 114 2.55 -7.47 -7.56
C ALA A 114 1.57 -6.57 -8.30
N PHE A 115 0.75 -5.85 -7.56
CA PHE A 115 -0.27 -4.97 -8.12
C PHE A 115 -0.06 -3.54 -7.66
N LEU A 116 -0.01 -2.62 -8.61
CA LEU A 116 -0.01 -1.18 -8.40
C LEU A 116 -1.41 -0.64 -8.71
N PRO A 117 -2.23 -0.34 -7.69
CA PRO A 117 -3.55 0.24 -7.90
C PRO A 117 -3.46 1.58 -8.62
N ARG A 118 -4.49 1.91 -9.41
CA ARG A 118 -4.57 3.22 -10.07
C ARG A 118 -4.58 4.40 -9.09
N SER A 119 -5.21 4.22 -7.93
CA SER A 119 -5.22 5.22 -6.84
C SER A 119 -3.84 5.44 -6.21
N CYS A 120 -2.94 4.47 -6.31
CA CYS A 120 -1.56 4.54 -5.80
C CYS A 120 -0.55 4.80 -6.93
N SER A 121 -1.01 5.07 -8.16
CA SER A 121 -0.17 5.44 -9.29
C SER A 121 -0.06 6.97 -9.39
N ILE A 122 1.02 7.46 -9.99
CA ILE A 122 1.17 8.90 -10.23
C ILE A 122 0.15 9.33 -11.30
N PRO A 123 -0.70 10.35 -11.03
CA PRO A 123 -1.67 10.82 -12.00
C PRO A 123 -1.01 11.26 -13.33
N GLY A 124 -1.51 10.72 -14.44
CA GLY A 124 -1.00 11.03 -15.79
C GLY A 124 0.19 10.17 -16.23
N GLU A 125 0.82 9.43 -15.33
CA GLU A 125 1.86 8.47 -15.67
C GLU A 125 1.29 7.31 -16.51
N LYS A 126 1.96 6.98 -17.62
CA LYS A 126 1.58 5.87 -18.49
C LYS A 126 2.54 4.71 -18.33
N HIS A 127 2.04 3.59 -17.82
CA HIS A 127 2.80 2.35 -17.76
C HIS A 127 2.67 1.57 -19.07
N VAL A 128 3.78 0.98 -19.51
CA VAL A 128 3.86 0.19 -20.75
C VAL A 128 4.39 -1.20 -20.40
N ALA A 129 3.69 -2.25 -20.85
CA ALA A 129 4.13 -3.63 -20.65
C ALA A 129 5.55 -3.86 -21.17
N GLY A 130 6.35 -4.61 -20.39
CA GLY A 130 7.75 -4.88 -20.67
C GLY A 130 8.73 -3.78 -20.23
N ARG A 131 8.25 -2.62 -19.77
CA ARG A 131 9.14 -1.56 -19.24
C ARG A 131 9.44 -1.75 -17.76
N PRO A 132 10.65 -1.36 -17.29
CA PRO A 132 10.97 -1.38 -15.88
C PRO A 132 10.18 -0.31 -15.13
N ILE A 133 9.89 -0.58 -13.87
CA ILE A 133 9.21 0.33 -12.95
C ILE A 133 9.79 0.14 -11.54
N LYS A 134 10.02 1.25 -10.83
CA LYS A 134 10.29 1.22 -9.38
C LYS A 134 8.99 1.50 -8.64
N ALA A 135 8.77 0.89 -7.49
CA ALA A 135 7.62 1.23 -6.66
C ALA A 135 7.92 0.94 -5.19
N LEU A 136 7.24 1.63 -4.29
CA LEU A 136 7.24 1.28 -2.88
C LEU A 136 6.40 0.02 -2.69
N LEU A 137 6.94 -0.98 -1.98
CA LEU A 137 6.15 -2.10 -1.49
C LEU A 137 5.35 -1.64 -0.28
N LYS A 138 4.11 -1.19 -0.51
CA LYS A 138 3.25 -0.59 0.51
C LYS A 138 2.72 -1.62 1.50
N ASP A 139 2.15 -2.70 0.98
CA ASP A 139 1.55 -3.76 1.81
C ASP A 139 1.84 -5.15 1.25
N VAL A 140 1.93 -6.10 2.18
CA VAL A 140 2.16 -7.52 1.93
C VAL A 140 1.08 -8.30 2.69
N TYR A 141 0.22 -9.00 1.99
CA TYR A 141 -0.87 -9.78 2.56
C TYR A 141 -0.51 -11.26 2.62
N SER A 142 -0.93 -11.93 3.71
CA SER A 142 -0.74 -13.36 3.91
C SER A 142 -1.56 -14.21 2.95
N ASP A 143 -2.75 -13.73 2.59
CA ASP A 143 -3.69 -14.45 1.72
C ASP A 143 -3.74 -13.84 0.32
N PHE A 144 -3.96 -14.71 -0.67
CA PHE A 144 -4.18 -14.26 -2.05
C PHE A 144 -5.54 -13.56 -2.18
N ARG A 145 -5.53 -12.22 -2.26
CA ARG A 145 -6.72 -11.42 -2.57
C ARG A 145 -6.87 -11.19 -4.07
N SER A 146 -8.06 -10.78 -4.52
CA SER A 146 -8.35 -10.46 -5.94
C SER A 146 -7.45 -9.38 -6.56
N GLY A 147 -6.66 -8.65 -5.75
CA GLY A 147 -5.67 -7.67 -6.20
C GLY A 147 -4.22 -8.10 -6.01
N GLY A 148 -3.94 -9.37 -5.71
CA GLY A 148 -2.61 -9.87 -5.39
C GLY A 148 -2.22 -9.69 -3.92
N GLN A 149 -1.07 -10.27 -3.53
CA GLN A 149 -0.54 -10.21 -2.17
C GLN A 149 0.34 -8.99 -1.93
N LEU A 150 1.01 -8.52 -2.98
CA LEU A 150 1.96 -7.41 -2.92
C LEU A 150 1.30 -6.17 -3.51
N ILE A 151 1.04 -5.18 -2.67
CA ILE A 151 0.48 -3.90 -3.11
C ILE A 151 1.60 -2.88 -3.22
N LEU A 152 1.68 -2.27 -4.40
CA LEU A 152 2.68 -1.27 -4.73
C LEU A 152 2.10 0.14 -4.63
N ASP A 153 2.99 1.11 -4.45
CA ASP A 153 2.63 2.52 -4.38
C ASP A 153 3.72 3.42 -4.99
N ARG A 154 3.29 4.41 -5.76
CA ARG A 154 4.12 5.47 -6.36
C ARG A 154 3.60 6.87 -6.03
N ALA A 155 2.44 6.99 -5.38
CA ALA A 155 1.76 8.25 -5.12
C ALA A 155 2.04 8.82 -3.72
N SER A 156 2.31 7.98 -2.71
CA SER A 156 2.55 8.43 -1.33
C SER A 156 3.84 9.25 -1.15
N GLY A 157 3.89 10.03 -0.06
CA GLY A 157 5.12 10.70 0.39
C GLY A 157 6.24 9.72 0.71
N ASP A 158 5.91 8.54 1.25
CA ASP A 158 6.88 7.48 1.57
C ASP A 158 7.68 7.03 0.34
N PHE A 159 7.04 6.95 -0.84
CA PHE A 159 7.74 6.63 -2.08
C PHE A 159 8.83 7.67 -2.39
N LEU A 160 8.55 8.97 -2.21
CA LEU A 160 9.54 10.03 -2.39
C LEU A 160 10.66 9.93 -1.35
N VAL A 161 10.34 9.69 -0.07
CA VAL A 161 11.35 9.54 0.99
C VAL A 161 12.28 8.37 0.69
N LYS A 162 11.74 7.22 0.27
CA LYS A 162 12.57 6.06 -0.08
C LYS A 162 13.38 6.25 -1.35
N LEU A 163 12.91 7.05 -2.32
CA LEU A 163 13.74 7.45 -3.47
C LEU A 163 14.89 8.36 -3.05
N LEU A 164 14.67 9.29 -2.12
CA LEU A 164 15.72 10.13 -1.55
C LEU A 164 16.77 9.29 -0.82
N GLU A 165 16.35 8.32 0.00
CA GLU A 165 17.25 7.37 0.67
C GLU A 165 18.12 6.58 -0.32
N LEU A 166 17.58 6.19 -1.48
CA LEU A 166 18.34 5.45 -2.50
C LEU A 166 19.37 6.32 -3.23
N GLU A 167 19.08 7.59 -3.46
CA GLU A 167 19.89 8.49 -4.28
C GLU A 167 20.90 9.30 -3.45
N ILE A 168 20.60 9.58 -2.18
CA ILE A 168 21.36 10.47 -1.30
C ILE A 168 21.88 9.66 -0.10
N PRO A 169 23.16 9.24 -0.10
CA PRO A 169 23.76 8.43 0.97
C PRO A 169 23.63 9.07 2.36
N GLU A 170 23.70 10.39 2.45
CA GLU A 170 23.60 11.11 3.72
C GLU A 170 22.20 10.96 4.37
N ILE A 171 21.14 10.72 3.57
CA ILE A 171 19.81 10.39 4.10
C ILE A 171 19.76 8.91 4.52
N TYR A 172 20.37 8.01 3.74
CA TYR A 172 20.46 6.59 4.09
C TYR A 172 21.20 6.35 5.41
N ASP A 173 22.34 7.03 5.59
CA ASP A 173 23.18 6.96 6.80
C ASP A 173 22.60 7.78 7.97
N LYS A 174 21.44 8.42 7.77
CA LYS A 174 20.75 9.27 8.76
C LYS A 174 21.60 10.44 9.25
N LEU A 175 22.50 10.96 8.42
CA LEU A 175 23.17 12.25 8.65
C LEU A 175 22.21 13.41 8.35
N ILE A 176 21.34 13.22 7.36
CA ILE A 176 20.22 14.10 7.04
C ILE A 176 18.91 13.34 7.29
N GLU A 177 18.02 13.93 8.08
CA GLU A 177 16.71 13.38 8.40
C GLU A 177 15.62 14.14 7.62
N VAL A 178 14.72 13.41 6.95
CA VAL A 178 13.49 13.98 6.39
C VAL A 178 12.45 14.10 7.51
N LYS A 179 12.24 15.32 8.01
CA LYS A 179 11.34 15.62 9.14
C LYS A 179 9.86 15.58 8.76
N ALA A 180 9.53 16.00 7.54
CA ALA A 180 8.16 16.07 7.06
C ALA A 180 8.13 16.00 5.53
N VAL A 181 7.05 15.45 5.00
CA VAL A 181 6.76 15.38 3.56
C VAL A 181 5.28 15.69 3.33
N ALA A 182 4.99 16.56 2.38
CA ALA A 182 3.66 16.79 1.84
C ALA A 182 3.73 16.67 0.32
N ARG A 183 2.85 15.85 -0.26
CA ARG A 183 2.97 15.43 -1.66
C ARG A 183 1.65 15.47 -2.39
N LYS A 184 1.61 16.21 -3.50
CA LYS A 184 0.59 16.05 -4.56
C LYS A 184 1.27 15.37 -5.76
N ALA A 185 1.13 14.05 -5.82
CA ALA A 185 1.82 13.20 -6.78
C ALA A 185 1.70 13.69 -8.23
N GLY A 186 2.82 13.73 -8.95
CA GLY A 186 2.89 14.17 -10.35
C GLY A 186 2.77 15.68 -10.56
N TYR A 187 2.61 16.46 -9.49
CA TYR A 187 2.56 17.92 -9.54
C TYR A 187 3.67 18.56 -8.72
N LYS A 188 3.57 18.49 -7.39
CA LYS A 188 4.50 19.16 -6.48
C LYS A 188 4.56 18.47 -5.12
N SER A 189 5.76 18.36 -4.57
CA SER A 189 6.05 17.96 -3.21
C SER A 189 6.83 19.04 -2.47
N LYS A 190 6.62 19.10 -1.16
CA LYS A 190 7.47 19.85 -0.24
C LYS A 190 8.04 18.86 0.77
N ILE A 191 9.33 18.98 1.07
CA ILE A 191 10.00 18.18 2.09
C ILE A 191 10.74 19.10 3.04
N VAL A 192 10.74 18.76 4.33
CA VAL A 192 11.60 19.41 5.32
C VAL A 192 12.72 18.47 5.70
N VAL A 193 13.97 18.94 5.59
CA VAL A 193 15.17 18.18 5.86
C VAL A 193 15.99 18.85 6.97
N ALA A 194 16.50 18.06 7.89
CA ALA A 194 17.37 18.51 8.98
C ALA A 194 18.71 17.77 8.88
N SER A 195 19.82 18.49 9.05
CA SER A 195 21.13 17.85 9.21
C SER A 195 21.42 17.61 10.70
N HIS A 196 21.98 16.44 11.03
CA HIS A 196 22.54 16.16 12.35
C HIS A 196 24.00 16.64 12.48
N ASP A 197 24.66 16.95 11.37
CA ASP A 197 26.01 17.52 11.32
C ASP A 197 25.95 18.97 10.84
N LEU A 198 26.50 19.89 11.64
CA LEU A 198 26.57 21.32 11.34
C LEU A 198 27.42 21.63 10.10
N ASN A 199 28.30 20.72 9.69
CA ASN A 199 29.16 20.89 8.52
C ASN A 199 28.47 20.47 7.22
N ILE A 200 27.29 19.86 7.29
CA ILE A 200 26.54 19.37 6.14
C ILE A 200 25.34 20.30 5.91
N ASP A 201 25.30 20.94 4.74
CA ASP A 201 24.11 21.66 4.27
C ASP A 201 23.08 20.66 3.76
N PRO A 202 21.92 20.49 4.44
CA PRO A 202 20.94 19.49 4.06
C PRO A 202 20.26 19.82 2.73
N VAL A 203 20.10 21.10 2.37
CA VAL A 203 19.45 21.48 1.11
C VAL A 203 20.40 21.27 -0.06
N GLY A 204 21.62 21.80 0.03
CA GLY A 204 22.65 21.62 -0.99
C GLY A 204 23.00 20.16 -1.25
N THR A 205 23.04 19.34 -0.19
CA THR A 205 23.33 17.90 -0.29
C THR A 205 22.20 17.12 -0.97
N CYS A 206 20.94 17.48 -0.71
CA CYS A 206 19.79 16.88 -1.38
C CYS A 206 19.70 17.27 -2.88
N VAL A 207 20.00 18.52 -3.20
CA VAL A 207 19.91 19.02 -4.58
C VAL A 207 21.12 18.55 -5.42
N GLY A 208 22.32 18.62 -4.85
CA GLY A 208 23.58 18.37 -5.52
C GLY A 208 23.96 19.48 -6.52
N VAL A 209 25.20 19.45 -7.01
CA VAL A 209 25.70 20.43 -7.99
C VAL A 209 24.81 20.45 -9.23
N GLY A 210 24.21 21.61 -9.54
CA GLY A 210 23.31 21.78 -10.68
C GLY A 210 22.06 20.91 -10.65
N GLY A 211 21.63 20.44 -9.46
CA GLY A 211 20.50 19.53 -9.31
C GLY A 211 20.81 18.06 -9.64
N GLY A 212 22.09 17.67 -9.68
CA GLY A 212 22.52 16.35 -10.11
C GLY A 212 21.88 15.18 -9.35
N ARG A 213 21.63 15.34 -8.05
CA ARG A 213 21.03 14.29 -7.19
C ARG A 213 19.49 14.32 -7.23
N ILE A 214 18.87 15.50 -7.28
CA ILE A 214 17.41 15.57 -7.30
C ILE A 214 16.82 15.21 -8.67
N LYS A 215 17.51 15.50 -9.79
CA LYS A 215 17.00 15.28 -11.15
C LYS A 215 16.59 13.83 -11.46
N PRO A 216 17.37 12.79 -11.10
CA PRO A 216 16.95 11.39 -11.22
C PRO A 216 15.62 11.10 -10.50
N ILE A 217 15.45 11.64 -9.30
CA ILE A 217 14.21 11.49 -8.50
C ILE A 217 13.05 12.19 -9.20
N LEU A 218 13.23 13.43 -9.68
CA LEU A 218 12.20 14.15 -10.44
C LEU A 218 11.75 13.34 -11.67
N LYS A 219 12.68 12.71 -12.38
CA LYS A 219 12.38 11.86 -13.53
C LYS A 219 11.57 10.63 -13.14
N GLU A 220 11.91 9.99 -12.02
CA GLU A 220 11.16 8.85 -11.48
C GLU A 220 9.74 9.26 -11.04
N LEU A 221 9.55 10.50 -10.58
CA LEU A 221 8.25 11.06 -10.17
C LEU A 221 7.48 11.75 -11.30
N PHE A 222 7.73 11.38 -12.56
CA PHE A 222 7.04 11.96 -13.72
C PHE A 222 7.19 13.49 -13.83
N SER A 223 8.38 14.00 -13.52
CA SER A 223 8.73 15.44 -13.50
C SER A 223 7.92 16.29 -12.50
N GLU A 224 7.43 15.67 -11.43
CA GLU A 224 6.92 16.35 -10.24
C GLU A 224 7.94 17.37 -9.70
N LYS A 225 7.51 18.57 -9.31
CA LYS A 225 8.42 19.57 -8.69
C LYS A 225 8.66 19.23 -7.21
N ILE A 226 9.88 19.37 -6.73
CA ILE A 226 10.20 19.14 -5.31
C ILE A 226 10.81 20.42 -4.72
N ASP A 227 10.17 20.97 -3.69
CA ASP A 227 10.76 22.03 -2.87
C ASP A 227 11.43 21.39 -1.64
N VAL A 228 12.73 21.61 -1.48
CA VAL A 228 13.51 21.15 -0.33
C VAL A 228 13.68 22.30 0.65
N ILE A 229 13.19 22.14 1.87
CA ILE A 229 13.18 23.17 2.90
C ILE A 229 14.10 22.73 4.04
N SER A 230 15.02 23.59 4.47
CA SER A 230 15.82 23.33 5.66
C SER A 230 14.95 23.45 6.91
N TRP A 231 15.06 22.49 7.82
CA TRP A 231 14.48 22.57 9.14
C TRP A 231 15.08 23.76 9.91
N VAL A 232 14.22 24.50 10.63
CA VAL A 232 14.61 25.55 11.57
C VAL A 232 13.71 25.48 12.80
N ASN A 233 14.19 25.95 13.94
CA ASN A 233 13.45 25.83 15.21
C ASN A 233 12.25 26.79 15.31
N SER A 234 12.29 27.93 14.61
CA SER A 234 11.14 28.86 14.57
C SER A 234 10.07 28.31 13.62
N LYS A 235 8.87 28.08 14.16
CA LYS A 235 7.71 27.66 13.37
C LYS A 235 7.30 28.74 12.37
N GLU A 236 7.41 30.01 12.75
CA GLU A 236 7.11 31.16 11.90
C GLU A 236 8.00 31.15 10.66
N GLU A 237 9.30 30.92 10.86
CA GLU A 237 10.27 30.84 9.77
C GLU A 237 10.04 29.60 8.88
N LEU A 238 9.66 28.46 9.47
CA LEU A 238 9.22 27.28 8.71
C LEU A 238 8.00 27.58 7.84
N VAL A 239 6.98 28.28 8.35
CA VAL A 239 5.80 28.69 7.57
C VAL A 239 6.19 29.58 6.40
N LYS A 240 7.06 30.58 6.63
CA LYS A 240 7.59 31.44 5.56
C LYS A 240 8.30 30.62 4.48
N ASN A 241 9.19 29.72 4.90
CA ASN A 241 9.93 28.87 3.97
C ASN A 241 9.02 27.89 3.20
N ALA A 242 7.99 27.35 3.85
CA ALA A 242 7.02 26.46 3.23
C ALA A 242 6.15 27.16 2.17
N LEU A 243 5.87 28.46 2.33
CA LEU A 243 5.06 29.23 1.39
C LEU A 243 5.83 29.75 0.17
N ARG A 244 7.16 29.59 0.13
CA ARG A 244 7.97 29.92 -1.06
C ARG A 244 7.35 29.31 -2.34
N PRO A 245 7.27 30.08 -3.44
CA PRO A 245 8.00 31.32 -3.73
C PRO A 245 7.38 32.62 -3.19
N ALA A 246 6.24 32.58 -2.49
CA ALA A 246 5.61 33.80 -1.98
C ALA A 246 6.45 34.47 -0.88
N GLU A 247 6.57 35.78 -0.95
CA GLU A 247 7.20 36.57 0.11
C GLU A 247 6.18 36.90 1.21
N VAL A 248 6.56 36.59 2.45
CA VAL A 248 5.70 36.70 3.63
C VAL A 248 6.26 37.75 4.59
N ASN A 249 5.42 38.72 4.96
CA ASN A 249 5.81 39.85 5.82
C ASN A 249 5.83 39.46 7.30
N LYS A 250 4.75 38.84 7.77
CA LYS A 250 4.58 38.45 9.18
C LYS A 250 3.88 37.09 9.25
N VAL A 251 4.25 36.28 10.23
CA VAL A 251 3.54 35.07 10.62
C VAL A 251 3.27 35.16 12.12
N GLU A 252 2.06 34.82 12.52
CA GLU A 252 1.65 34.68 13.92
C GLU A 252 0.97 33.34 14.07
N ILE A 253 1.43 32.54 15.04
CA ILE A 253 0.94 31.19 15.25
C ILE A 253 0.35 31.11 16.65
N VAL A 254 -0.92 30.73 16.73
CA VAL A 254 -1.62 30.46 17.98
C VAL A 254 -2.20 29.05 17.86
N ASP A 255 -1.78 28.15 18.74
CA ASP A 255 -2.09 26.72 18.67
C ASP A 255 -1.72 26.07 17.32
N GLN A 256 -2.72 25.68 16.51
CA GLN A 256 -2.55 25.11 15.17
C GLN A 256 -2.93 26.10 14.06
N GLU A 257 -3.25 27.34 14.41
CA GLU A 257 -3.67 28.39 13.49
C GLU A 257 -2.50 29.34 13.18
N ALA A 258 -2.14 29.46 11.91
CA ALA A 258 -1.11 30.35 11.41
C ALA A 258 -1.73 31.48 10.60
N LYS A 259 -1.72 32.71 11.14
CA LYS A 259 -2.07 33.93 10.41
C LYS A 259 -0.84 34.44 9.68
N VAL A 260 -0.95 34.62 8.38
CA VAL A 260 0.16 34.98 7.50
C VAL A 260 -0.19 36.28 6.78
N TRP A 261 0.59 37.33 7.02
CA TRP A 261 0.43 38.62 6.36
C TRP A 261 1.40 38.71 5.19
N LEU A 262 0.89 39.14 4.05
CA LEU A 262 1.63 39.31 2.80
C LEU A 262 0.98 40.43 1.99
N SER A 263 1.72 40.95 1.00
CA SER A 263 1.16 41.91 0.05
C SER A 263 0.21 41.23 -0.94
N GLU A 264 -0.66 42.02 -1.55
CA GLU A 264 -1.73 41.50 -2.43
C GLU A 264 -1.18 40.76 -3.65
N ASP A 265 -0.06 41.23 -4.21
CA ASP A 265 0.66 40.60 -5.31
C ASP A 265 1.25 39.22 -4.92
N GLN A 266 1.63 39.04 -3.66
CA GLN A 266 2.17 37.77 -3.15
C GLN A 266 1.09 36.72 -2.86
N ARG A 267 -0.18 37.14 -2.76
CA ARG A 267 -1.29 36.25 -2.37
C ARG A 267 -1.54 35.16 -3.39
N ALA A 268 -1.46 35.50 -4.67
CA ALA A 268 -1.60 34.53 -5.75
C ALA A 268 -0.50 33.45 -5.68
N PHE A 269 0.74 33.83 -5.36
CA PHE A 269 1.85 32.87 -5.20
C PHE A 269 1.68 31.99 -3.96
N ALA A 270 1.21 32.57 -2.84
CA ALA A 270 1.01 31.84 -1.60
C ALA A 270 -0.07 30.75 -1.75
N ILE A 271 -1.21 31.11 -2.36
CA ILE A 271 -2.28 30.16 -2.70
C ILE A 271 -1.76 29.11 -3.69
N GLY A 272 -1.11 29.57 -4.76
CA GLY A 272 -0.65 28.72 -5.85
C GLY A 272 -1.79 28.22 -6.74
N LYS A 273 -1.44 27.45 -7.77
CA LYS A 273 -2.43 26.90 -8.72
C LYS A 273 -3.43 26.01 -7.98
N MET A 274 -4.72 26.33 -8.07
CA MET A 274 -5.81 25.59 -7.39
C MET A 274 -5.61 25.44 -5.87
N GLY A 275 -4.93 26.39 -5.21
CA GLY A 275 -4.67 26.32 -3.76
C GLY A 275 -3.64 25.26 -3.34
N GLN A 276 -2.89 24.68 -4.29
CA GLN A 276 -2.00 23.56 -3.99
C GLN A 276 -0.77 23.98 -3.17
N ASN A 277 -0.27 25.22 -3.30
CA ASN A 277 0.93 25.62 -2.57
C ASN A 277 0.63 25.82 -1.07
N ILE A 278 -0.47 26.50 -0.76
CA ILE A 278 -0.94 26.65 0.63
C ILE A 278 -1.35 25.31 1.24
N SER A 279 -2.05 24.44 0.48
CA SER A 279 -2.43 23.10 0.95
C SER A 279 -1.20 22.24 1.27
N LEU A 280 -0.18 22.27 0.42
CA LEU A 280 1.08 21.56 0.68
C LEU A 280 1.80 22.11 1.92
N ALA A 281 1.83 23.43 2.11
CA ALA A 281 2.47 24.04 3.28
C ALA A 281 1.72 23.69 4.58
N ALA A 282 0.39 23.71 4.56
CA ALA A 282 -0.48 23.33 5.67
C ALA A 282 -0.30 21.85 6.06
N GLU A 283 -0.32 20.95 5.07
CA GLU A 283 -0.10 19.51 5.25
C GLU A 283 1.31 19.22 5.78
N LEU A 284 2.34 19.91 5.25
CA LEU A 284 3.74 19.72 5.63
C LEU A 284 4.01 20.08 7.09
N LEU A 285 3.40 21.16 7.57
CA LEU A 285 3.62 21.69 8.91
C LEU A 285 2.57 21.25 9.91
N ASN A 286 1.51 20.56 9.45
CA ASN A 286 0.34 20.23 10.24
C ASN A 286 -0.27 21.47 10.92
N LEU A 287 -0.48 22.54 10.13
CA LEU A 287 -1.03 23.83 10.56
C LEU A 287 -2.16 24.28 9.61
N ASN A 288 -3.14 24.98 10.16
CA ASN A 288 -4.14 25.70 9.39
C ASN A 288 -3.57 27.08 9.03
N ILE A 289 -3.42 27.37 7.74
CA ILE A 289 -2.78 28.61 7.26
C ILE A 289 -3.83 29.57 6.71
N HIS A 290 -3.96 30.74 7.33
CA HIS A 290 -4.85 31.82 6.93
C HIS A 290 -4.05 33.00 6.36
N LEU A 291 -4.31 33.35 5.09
CA LEU A 291 -3.66 34.47 4.42
C LEU A 291 -4.42 35.77 4.64
N ILE A 292 -3.73 36.81 5.12
CA ILE A 292 -4.24 38.15 5.38
C ILE A 292 -3.51 39.13 4.46
N SER A 293 -4.29 39.93 3.71
CA SER A 293 -3.72 41.00 2.87
C SER A 293 -3.44 42.22 3.73
N SER A 294 -2.28 42.85 3.54
CA SER A 294 -1.94 44.10 4.25
C SER A 294 -2.85 45.29 3.92
N SER A 295 -3.68 45.20 2.86
CA SER A 295 -4.68 46.21 2.48
C SER A 295 -6.01 46.12 3.26
N SER A 296 -6.26 45.03 3.99
CA SER A 296 -7.49 44.82 4.75
C SER A 296 -7.25 44.97 6.25
N SER A 297 -7.09 46.21 6.72
CA SER A 297 -7.22 46.56 8.13
C SER A 297 -8.69 46.82 8.49
N SER A 298 -9.52 45.80 8.33
CA SER A 298 -10.88 45.70 8.86
C SER A 298 -11.42 44.28 8.59
N ASP A 299 -11.97 43.65 9.64
CA ASP A 299 -12.56 42.32 9.71
C ASP A 299 -13.13 41.78 8.39
N ASP A 300 -12.63 40.62 7.93
CA ASP A 300 -13.40 39.69 7.12
C ASP A 300 -12.77 38.29 7.21
N SER A 301 -13.15 37.55 8.26
CA SER A 301 -12.94 36.11 8.34
C SER A 301 -13.97 35.39 7.47
N ILE A 302 -13.65 35.18 6.19
CA ILE A 302 -14.43 34.28 5.35
C ILE A 302 -14.00 32.85 5.64
N SER A 303 -14.79 32.15 6.46
CA SER A 303 -14.74 30.70 6.62
C SER A 303 -15.42 30.05 5.42
N PHE A 304 -14.66 29.30 4.61
CA PHE A 304 -15.21 28.44 3.58
C PHE A 304 -15.68 27.13 4.24
N SER A 305 -16.99 26.96 4.41
CA SER A 305 -17.62 25.66 4.62
C SER A 305 -18.12 25.13 3.28
N ASP A 306 -17.70 23.91 2.94
CA ASP A 306 -18.13 23.18 1.76
C ASP A 306 -19.67 23.13 1.65
N GLY A 307 -20.17 23.49 0.47
CA GLY A 307 -21.57 23.35 0.12
C GLY A 307 -21.92 21.90 -0.20
N GLN A 308 -22.85 21.35 0.58
CA GLN A 308 -23.86 20.41 0.08
C GLN A 308 -25.13 20.66 0.88
N ASP A 309 -26.14 21.26 0.25
CA ASP A 309 -27.53 20.92 0.54
C ASP A 309 -28.33 20.97 -0.75
N VAL A 310 -29.06 19.88 -0.91
CA VAL A 310 -29.77 19.41 -2.09
C VAL A 310 -31.06 20.21 -2.23
N GLU A 311 -31.31 20.73 -3.42
CA GLU A 311 -32.63 21.21 -3.82
C GLU A 311 -33.64 20.06 -3.76
N ASN A 312 -34.41 20.01 -2.67
CA ASN A 312 -35.73 19.39 -2.65
C ASN A 312 -36.76 20.51 -2.68
N ASN A 313 -37.40 20.71 -3.82
CA ASN A 313 -38.64 21.46 -3.89
C ASN A 313 -39.69 20.58 -4.57
N GLU A 314 -40.55 19.98 -3.74
CA GLU A 314 -41.82 19.41 -4.16
C GLU A 314 -42.86 20.52 -4.37
N ASN A 315 -43.69 20.33 -5.40
CA ASN A 315 -45.08 20.79 -5.56
C ASN A 315 -45.36 22.28 -5.80
N ASN A 316 -45.62 22.63 -7.07
CA ASN A 316 -46.98 22.99 -7.53
C ASN A 316 -47.09 22.89 -9.06
#